data_AF-A0AAU2TGY2-F1
#
_entry.id   AF-A0AAU2TGY2-F1
#
_cell.length_a   1.000
_cell.length_b   1.000
_cell.length_c   1.000
_cell.angle_alpha   90.00
_cell.angle_beta   90.00
_cell.angle_gamma   90.00
#
_symmetry.space_group_name_H-M   'P 1'
#
loop_
_entity.id
_entity.type
_entity.pdbx_description
1 polymer ?
#
loop_
_entity_poly.entity_id
_entity_poly.type
_entity_poly.pdbx_seq_one_letter_code
_entity_poly.pdbx_strand_id
1 'polypeptide(L)'
;MIVRCTHIISPVTGKVENDHPGIRIGTEYPVLEVLTKPDQVLLRIPDRLDTTEYRDTPSLWDAAMFTVVSDRMPRCWVAELEEGRLTLAPRAWQRPASGRTTSTTCLLLSRSTTG
;
A
#
# COMPACT_ATOMS: atom_id res chain seq x y z
N MET A 1 7.28 4.40 -4.62
CA MET A 1 7.54 4.48 -3.19
C MET A 1 7.71 3.07 -2.68
N ILE A 2 8.75 2.82 -1.89
CA ILE A 2 9.09 1.50 -1.35
C ILE A 2 9.28 1.65 0.17
N VAL A 3 8.71 0.72 0.92
CA VAL A 3 8.79 0.67 2.37
C VAL A 3 9.27 -0.70 2.84
N ARG A 4 10.01 -0.75 3.95
CA ARG A 4 10.45 -2.00 4.58
C ARG A 4 9.66 -2.20 5.87
N CYS A 5 9.07 -3.38 6.03
CA CYS A 5 8.39 -3.75 7.28
C CYS A 5 9.44 -3.91 8.40
N THR A 6 9.27 -3.21 9.52
CA THR A 6 10.20 -3.25 10.66
C THR A 6 9.64 -4.04 11.83
N HIS A 7 8.32 -4.06 11.97
CA HIS A 7 7.57 -4.83 12.95
C HIS A 7 6.15 -5.02 12.43
N ILE A 8 5.41 -5.94 13.04
CA ILE A 8 4.04 -6.25 12.64
C ILE A 8 3.11 -5.87 13.78
N ILE A 9 2.10 -5.04 13.49
CA ILE A 9 1.00 -4.77 14.39
C ILE A 9 -0.20 -5.55 13.86
N SER A 10 -0.75 -6.42 14.69
CA SER A 10 -1.95 -7.20 14.36
C SER A 10 -3.11 -6.26 14.07
N PRO A 11 -3.73 -6.29 12.88
CA PRO A 11 -4.90 -5.45 12.61
C PRO A 11 -6.11 -5.89 13.44
N VAL A 12 -6.12 -7.13 13.96
CA VAL A 12 -7.19 -7.67 14.79
C VAL A 12 -6.99 -7.35 16.26
N THR A 13 -5.77 -7.52 16.77
CA THR A 13 -5.51 -7.41 18.22
C THR A 13 -4.82 -6.10 18.63
N GLY A 14 -4.28 -5.34 17.67
CA GLY A 14 -3.47 -4.14 17.92
C GLY A 14 -2.12 -4.42 18.58
N LYS A 15 -1.74 -5.69 18.77
CA LYS A 15 -0.49 -6.07 19.43
C LYS A 15 0.63 -6.25 18.42
N VAL A 16 1.86 -6.03 18.88
CA VAL A 16 3.05 -6.38 18.10
C VAL A 16 3.15 -7.91 18.02
N GLU A 17 3.22 -8.41 16.79
CA GLU A 17 3.37 -9.83 16.47
C GLU A 17 4.69 -10.05 15.72
N ASN A 18 5.21 -11.27 15.78
CA ASN A 18 6.47 -11.63 15.11
C ASN A 18 6.26 -12.15 13.68
N ASP A 19 5.03 -12.52 13.31
CA ASP A 19 4.72 -13.09 12.00
C ASP A 19 3.27 -12.79 11.58
N HIS A 20 3.02 -12.69 10.27
CA HIS A 20 1.68 -12.55 9.69
C HIS A 20 1.68 -13.03 8.23
N PRO A 21 0.63 -13.74 7.76
CA PRO A 21 0.61 -14.28 6.39
C PRO A 21 0.72 -13.21 5.27
N GLY A 22 0.16 -12.03 5.52
CA GLY A 22 0.17 -10.92 4.56
C GLY A 22 1.47 -10.09 4.51
N ILE A 23 2.32 -10.13 5.55
CA ILE A 23 3.50 -9.25 5.62
C ILE A 23 4.64 -9.83 6.48
N ARG A 24 5.89 -9.53 6.13
CA ARG A 24 7.07 -10.08 6.79
C ARG A 24 8.06 -8.98 7.17
N ILE A 25 8.54 -9.04 8.41
CA ILE A 25 9.61 -8.16 8.92
C ILE A 25 10.86 -8.28 8.04
N GLY A 26 11.50 -7.14 7.76
CA GLY A 26 12.67 -7.03 6.90
C GLY A 26 12.37 -7.04 5.40
N THR A 27 11.14 -7.38 4.98
CA THR A 27 10.77 -7.42 3.56
C THR A 27 10.39 -6.02 3.06
N GLU A 28 10.79 -5.72 1.82
CA GLU A 28 10.47 -4.48 1.11
C GLU A 28 9.21 -4.65 0.27
N TYR A 29 8.37 -3.61 0.29
CA TYR A 29 7.08 -3.60 -0.36
C TYR A 29 6.87 -2.31 -1.15
N PRO A 30 6.35 -2.39 -2.39
CA PRO A 30 5.89 -1.21 -3.09
C PRO A 30 4.59 -0.73 -2.45
N VAL A 31 4.51 0.57 -2.15
CA VAL A 31 3.26 1.20 -1.70
C VAL A 31 2.40 1.47 -2.92
N LEU A 32 1.13 1.09 -2.85
CA LEU A 32 0.17 1.24 -3.93
C LEU A 32 -0.76 2.46 -3.74
N GLU A 33 -1.12 2.75 -2.49
CA GLU A 33 -1.95 3.89 -2.10
C GLU A 33 -1.59 4.28 -0.65
N VAL A 34 -1.66 5.57 -0.35
CA VAL A 34 -1.53 6.13 1.01
C VAL A 34 -2.86 6.78 1.37
N LEU A 35 -3.41 6.40 2.52
CA LEU A 35 -4.61 7.01 3.07
C LEU A 35 -4.29 7.60 4.43
N THR A 36 -4.67 8.85 4.64
CA THR A 36 -4.55 9.49 5.95
C THR A 36 -5.91 9.53 6.61
N LYS A 37 -5.97 9.11 7.86
CA LYS A 37 -7.10 9.34 8.77
C LYS A 37 -6.63 10.33 9.86
N PRO A 38 -7.54 10.91 10.65
CA PRO A 38 -7.16 11.87 11.69
C PRO A 38 -6.10 11.37 12.68
N ASP A 39 -6.05 10.06 12.92
CA ASP A 39 -5.23 9.40 13.95
C ASP A 39 -4.15 8.46 13.41
N GLN A 40 -4.17 8.14 12.11
CA GLN A 40 -3.32 7.09 11.54
C GLN A 40 -3.09 7.29 10.04
N VAL A 41 -1.98 6.78 9.55
CA VAL A 41 -1.69 6.70 8.12
C VAL A 41 -1.71 5.24 7.72
N LEU A 42 -2.48 4.91 6.70
CA LEU A 42 -2.61 3.56 6.16
C LEU A 42 -1.93 3.46 4.80
N LEU A 43 -1.18 2.39 4.60
CA LEU A 43 -0.52 2.03 3.37
C LEU A 43 -1.23 0.83 2.75
N ARG A 44 -1.63 0.93 1.49
CA ARG A 44 -2.08 -0.21 0.70
C ARG A 44 -0.86 -0.93 0.12
N ILE A 45 -0.66 -2.17 0.55
CA ILE A 45 0.46 -3.02 0.16
C ILE A 45 -0.09 -4.22 -0.63
N PRO A 46 0.56 -4.68 -1.72
CA PRO A 46 0.13 -5.90 -2.38
C PRO A 46 0.28 -7.08 -1.41
N ASP A 47 -0.72 -7.97 -1.39
CA ASP A 47 -0.61 -9.22 -0.63
C ASP A 47 0.58 -10.05 -1.15
N ARG A 48 1.25 -10.76 -0.23
CA ARG A 48 2.29 -11.74 -0.61
C ARG A 48 1.70 -12.80 -1.52
N LEU A 49 2.36 -12.98 -2.65
CA LEU A 49 2.10 -14.04 -3.60
C LEU A 49 3.30 -14.97 -3.60
N ASP A 50 3.27 -15.93 -2.69
CA ASP A 50 4.11 -17.12 -2.86
C ASP A 50 3.47 -18.09 -3.91
N THR A 51 2.32 -17.71 -4.48
CA THR A 51 1.61 -18.43 -5.56
C THR A 51 1.21 -17.46 -6.68
N THR A 52 1.12 -17.94 -7.91
CA THR A 52 0.87 -17.20 -9.16
C THR A 52 -0.49 -16.49 -9.26
N GLU A 53 -1.27 -16.41 -8.19
CA GLU A 53 -2.66 -15.93 -8.19
C GLU A 53 -2.80 -14.64 -7.40
N TYR A 54 -2.61 -13.49 -8.05
CA TYR A 54 -2.89 -12.18 -7.46
C TYR A 54 -4.26 -12.19 -6.78
N ARG A 55 -4.32 -12.13 -5.45
CA ARG A 55 -5.56 -11.70 -4.80
C ARG A 55 -5.77 -10.25 -5.19
N ASP A 56 -6.89 -9.99 -5.86
CA ASP A 56 -7.33 -8.66 -6.28
C ASP A 56 -7.65 -7.70 -5.12
N THR A 57 -7.36 -8.09 -3.88
CA THR A 57 -7.63 -7.34 -2.66
C THR A 57 -6.34 -7.02 -1.91
N PRO A 58 -5.56 -6.02 -2.36
CA PRO A 58 -4.41 -5.53 -1.60
C PRO A 58 -4.84 -5.00 -0.23
N SER A 59 -4.13 -5.44 0.81
CA SER A 59 -4.44 -5.15 2.21
C SER A 59 -3.96 -3.76 2.65
N LEU A 60 -4.67 -3.17 3.62
CA LEU A 60 -4.31 -1.91 4.26
C LEU A 60 -3.54 -2.20 5.56
N TRP A 61 -2.42 -1.49 5.72
CA TRP A 61 -1.50 -1.66 6.84
C TRP A 61 -1.17 -0.32 7.47
N ASP A 62 -0.95 -0.29 8.79
CA ASP A 62 -0.52 0.93 9.47
C ASP A 62 0.90 1.33 9.01
N ALA A 63 1.09 2.58 8.62
CA ALA A 63 2.39 3.11 8.21
C ALA A 63 3.44 3.01 9.33
N ALA A 64 3.02 2.99 10.61
CA ALA A 64 3.91 2.83 11.75
C ALA A 64 4.71 1.52 11.69
N MET A 65 4.19 0.48 11.04
CA MET A 65 4.87 -0.82 10.88
C MET A 65 6.11 -0.75 9.97
N PHE A 66 6.34 0.38 9.26
CA PHE A 66 7.29 0.46 8.17
C PHE A 66 8.29 1.62 8.29
N THR A 67 9.42 1.45 7.60
CA THR A 67 10.35 2.53 7.29
C THR A 67 10.42 2.77 5.79
N VAL A 68 10.63 4.02 5.37
CA VAL A 68 10.74 4.37 3.94
C VAL A 68 12.12 4.00 3.42
N VAL A 69 12.17 3.16 2.39
CA VAL A 69 13.41 2.80 1.67
C VAL A 69 13.58 3.67 0.43
N SER A 70 12.48 3.98 -0.26
CA SER A 70 12.47 4.91 -1.39
C SER A 70 11.22 5.79 -1.35
N ASP A 71 11.44 7.09 -1.32
CA ASP A 71 10.43 8.15 -1.34
C ASP A 71 9.93 8.50 -2.75
N ARG A 72 10.53 7.92 -3.80
CA ARG A 72 10.18 8.20 -5.20
C ARG A 72 8.70 7.87 -5.46
N MET A 73 7.87 8.88 -5.58
CA MET A 73 6.45 8.72 -5.87
C MET A 73 6.21 8.55 -7.37
N PRO A 74 5.39 7.56 -7.81
CA PRO A 74 5.07 7.43 -9.23
C PRO A 74 4.35 8.66 -9.76
N ARG A 75 4.71 9.12 -10.96
CA ARG A 75 4.12 10.33 -11.59
C ARG A 75 2.61 10.23 -11.85
N CYS A 76 2.06 9.01 -11.85
CA CYS A 76 0.62 8.80 -12.04
C CYS A 76 -0.21 9.03 -10.77
N TRP A 77 0.45 9.22 -9.62
CA TRP A 77 -0.23 9.48 -8.35
C TRP A 77 -0.76 10.91 -8.31
N VAL A 78 -1.96 11.04 -7.79
CA VAL A 78 -2.61 12.33 -7.53
C VAL A 78 -3.04 12.36 -6.07
N ALA A 79 -3.18 13.57 -5.53
CA ALA A 79 -3.67 13.81 -4.19
C ALA A 79 -5.14 14.24 -4.24
N GLU A 80 -5.97 13.59 -3.43
CA GLU A 80 -7.37 13.95 -3.25
C GLU A 80 -7.68 14.12 -1.77
N LEU A 81 -8.35 15.20 -1.41
CA LEU A 81 -8.79 15.49 -0.05
C LEU A 81 -10.32 15.54 -0.05
N GLU A 82 -10.93 14.52 0.55
CA GLU A 82 -12.39 14.39 0.65
C GLU A 82 -12.75 14.16 2.12
N GLU A 83 -13.67 14.95 2.67
CA GLU A 83 -14.13 14.81 4.07
C GLU A 83 -12.99 14.76 5.12
N GLY A 84 -11.91 15.52 4.88
CA GLY A 84 -10.74 15.55 5.77
C GLY A 84 -9.80 14.33 5.66
N ARG A 85 -10.05 13.44 4.69
CA ARG A 85 -9.23 12.27 4.37
C ARG A 85 -8.39 12.56 3.14
N LEU A 86 -7.07 12.68 3.30
CA LEU A 86 -6.14 12.76 2.16
C LEU A 86 -5.84 11.34 1.65
N THR A 87 -6.03 11.14 0.35
CA THR A 87 -5.69 9.92 -0.38
C THR A 87 -4.66 10.23 -1.45
N LEU A 88 -3.55 9.49 -1.46
CA LEU A 88 -2.53 9.52 -2.52
C LEU A 88 -2.54 8.19 -3.25
N ALA A 89 -2.98 8.21 -4.51
CA ALA A 89 -3.07 7.00 -5.33
C ALA A 89 -3.08 7.38 -6.82
N PRO A 90 -2.90 6.41 -7.73
CA PRO A 90 -3.25 6.61 -9.12
C PRO A 90 -4.69 7.11 -9.29
N ARG A 91 -4.93 8.08 -10.17
CA ARG A 91 -6.27 8.65 -10.44
C ARG A 91 -7.33 7.59 -10.75
N ALA A 92 -6.97 6.49 -11.41
CA ALA A 92 -7.90 5.41 -11.73
C ALA A 92 -8.46 4.69 -10.49
N TRP A 93 -7.74 4.73 -9.37
CA TRP A 93 -8.09 4.02 -8.14
C TRP A 93 -8.88 4.86 -7.15
N GLN A 94 -8.83 6.18 -7.30
CA GLN A 94 -9.60 7.14 -6.50
C GLN A 94 -11.09 7.20 -6.90
N ARG A 95 -11.51 6.45 -7.93
CA ARG A 95 -12.91 6.44 -8.36
C ARG A 95 -13.81 5.74 -7.33
N PRO A 96 -15.05 6.23 -7.13
CA PRO A 96 -16.05 5.55 -6.33
C PRO A 96 -16.26 4.10 -6.79
N ALA A 97 -16.65 3.23 -5.85
CA ALA A 97 -16.59 1.77 -5.95
C ALA A 97 -17.36 1.13 -7.13
N SER A 98 -18.11 1.90 -7.92
CA SER A 98 -18.89 1.41 -9.07
C SER A 98 -18.09 1.07 -10.33
N GLY A 99 -16.77 1.24 -10.34
CA GLY A 99 -15.96 0.96 -11.54
C GLY A 99 -14.47 0.76 -11.27
N ARG A 100 -14.11 0.07 -10.18
CA ARG A 100 -12.70 -0.14 -9.81
C ARG A 100 -12.09 -1.25 -10.67
N THR A 101 -11.75 -0.93 -11.92
CA THR A 101 -10.90 -1.81 -12.74
C THR A 101 -9.45 -1.63 -12.30
N THR A 102 -8.82 -2.72 -11.85
CA THR A 102 -7.39 -2.78 -11.55
C THR A 102 -6.62 -2.30 -12.78
N SER A 103 -6.18 -1.04 -12.79
CA SER A 103 -5.39 -0.52 -13.91
C SER A 103 -3.98 -1.10 -13.83
N THR A 104 -3.77 -2.22 -14.53
CA THR A 104 -2.49 -2.93 -14.70
C THR A 104 -1.34 -1.98 -15.08
N THR A 105 -1.65 -0.85 -15.74
CA THR A 105 -0.68 0.13 -16.21
C THR A 105 0.11 0.86 -15.11
N CYS A 106 -0.50 1.31 -14.01
CA CYS A 106 0.29 1.93 -12.91
C CYS A 106 1.07 0.90 -12.09
N LEU A 107 0.57 -0.35 -12.01
CA LEU A 107 1.23 -1.44 -11.29
C LEU A 107 2.49 -1.93 -12.04
N LEU A 108 2.48 -1.84 -13.36
CA LEU A 108 3.66 -2.07 -14.20
C LEU A 108 4.66 -0.90 -14.13
N LEU A 109 4.19 0.35 -14.09
CA LEU A 109 5.06 1.53 -13.98
C LEU A 109 5.83 1.60 -12.65
N SER A 110 5.27 1.11 -11.55
CA SER A 110 5.99 1.01 -10.27
C SER A 110 7.06 -0.09 -10.27
N ARG A 111 6.96 -1.11 -11.13
CA ARG A 111 7.99 -2.14 -11.35
C ARG A 111 9.02 -1.78 -12.42
N SER A 112 8.74 -0.80 -13.28
CA SER A 112 9.59 -0.42 -14.43
C SER A 112 10.75 0.52 -14.08
N THR A 113 10.95 0.84 -12.80
CA THR A 113 12.02 1.76 -12.36
C THR A 113 13.23 1.02 -11.79
N THR A 114 13.56 -0.12 -12.37
CA THR A 114 14.86 -0.77 -12.20
C THR A 114 15.58 -0.65 -13.54
N GLY A 115 16.27 0.47 -13.72
CA GLY A 115 17.26 0.71 -14.77
C GLY A 115 18.56 1.07 -14.10
#